data_AF-A0A2E6PZR4-F1
#
_entry.id   AF-A0A2E6PZR4-F1
#
_cell.length_a   1.000
_cell.length_b   1.000
_cell.length_c   1.000
_cell.angle_alpha   90.00
_cell.angle_beta   90.00
_cell.angle_gamma   90.00
#
_symmetry.space_group_name_H-M   'P 1'
#
loop_
_entity.id
_entity.type
_entity.pdbx_description
1 polymer ?
#
loop_
_entity_poly.entity_id
_entity_poly.type
_entity_poly.pdbx_seq_one_letter_code
_entity_poly.pdbx_strand_id
1 'polypeptide(L)'
;MEVLIFEEKRKETGLSKRMLAMVLYTIHILVTLLIAFGWMSPWDIILWCVVITYAATEILWATRQGFCILTDMERWLLEIDKPDSALQQNFIHRIIKNTTGRSLDPKFARNLTVTIGRFSFIASLFRLAVPGI
;
A
#
# COMPACT_ATOMS: atom_id res chain seq x y z
N MET A 1 -7.38 -6.94 16.31
CA MET A 1 -7.55 -5.64 16.98
C MET A 1 -7.63 -4.51 15.95
N GLU A 2 -6.59 -4.26 15.14
CA GLU A 2 -6.60 -3.14 14.17
C GLU A 2 -7.81 -3.12 13.20
N VAL A 3 -8.16 -4.24 12.57
CA VAL A 3 -9.32 -4.32 11.66
C VAL A 3 -10.63 -3.89 12.34
N LEU A 4 -10.84 -4.34 13.58
CA LEU A 4 -12.05 -4.02 14.34
C LEU A 4 -12.12 -2.53 14.68
N ILE A 5 -10.98 -1.92 15.03
CA ILE A 5 -10.89 -0.47 15.29
C ILE A 5 -11.27 0.34 14.04
N PHE A 6 -10.79 -0.08 12.86
CA PHE A 6 -11.16 0.56 11.60
C PHE A 6 -12.65 0.42 11.28
N GLU A 7 -13.26 -0.74 11.57
CA GLU A 7 -14.70 -0.96 11.36
C GLU A 7 -15.56 -0.14 12.32
N GLU A 8 -15.17 -0.08 13.60
CA GLU A 8 -15.85 0.68 14.64
C GLU A 8 -15.81 2.18 14.33
N LYS A 9 -14.61 2.74 14.11
CA LYS A 9 -14.45 4.17 13.79
C LYS A 9 -15.10 4.59 12.48
N ARG A 10 -15.19 3.69 11.51
CA ARG A 10 -15.92 3.94 10.25
C ARG A 10 -17.43 4.07 10.45
N LYS A 11 -18.00 3.47 11.51
CA LYS A 11 -19.43 3.62 11.87
C LYS A 11 -19.70 4.90 12.65
N GLU A 12 -18.74 5.32 13.47
CA GLU A 12 -18.83 6.54 14.30
C GLU A 12 -18.57 7.83 13.51
N THR A 13 -17.74 7.77 12.46
CA THR A 13 -17.36 8.94 11.66
C THR A 13 -18.45 9.39 10.70
N GLY A 14 -18.53 10.72 10.51
CA GLY A 14 -19.46 11.35 9.58
C GLY A 14 -19.29 10.86 8.14
N LEU A 15 -20.39 10.85 7.37
CA LEU A 15 -20.46 10.27 6.02
C LEU A 15 -19.36 10.78 5.07
N SER A 16 -19.06 12.07 5.10
CA SER A 16 -18.04 12.69 4.24
C SER A 16 -16.62 12.17 4.54
N LYS A 17 -16.21 12.16 5.82
CA LYS A 17 -14.92 11.60 6.25
C LYS A 17 -14.81 10.12 5.90
N ARG A 18 -15.90 9.37 6.11
CA ARG A 18 -15.99 7.95 5.77
C ARG A 18 -15.78 7.69 4.28
N MET A 19 -16.44 8.48 3.41
CA MET A 19 -16.27 8.36 1.96
C MET A 19 -14.85 8.67 1.54
N LEU A 20 -14.24 9.73 2.08
CA LEU A 20 -12.86 10.08 1.76
C LEU A 20 -11.86 9.01 2.23
N ALA A 21 -12.07 8.43 3.42
CA ALA A 21 -11.26 7.30 3.90
C ALA A 21 -11.39 6.07 2.99
N MET A 22 -12.59 5.79 2.46
CA MET A 22 -12.78 4.70 1.48
C MET A 22 -12.09 4.98 0.15
N VAL A 23 -12.08 6.23 -0.31
CA VAL A 23 -11.34 6.64 -1.52
C VAL A 23 -9.83 6.42 -1.31
N LEU A 24 -9.26 6.87 -0.20
CA LEU A 24 -7.84 6.64 0.12
C LEU A 24 -7.50 5.16 0.22
N TYR A 25 -8.35 4.37 0.88
CA TYR A 25 -8.20 2.92 0.96
C TYR A 25 -8.16 2.28 -0.44
N THR A 26 -9.07 2.71 -1.33
CA THR A 26 -9.17 2.20 -2.70
C THR A 26 -7.96 2.61 -3.53
N ILE A 27 -7.51 3.86 -3.44
CA ILE A 27 -6.28 4.34 -4.09
C ILE A 27 -5.09 3.50 -3.64
N HIS A 28 -4.99 3.21 -2.34
CA HIS A 28 -3.90 2.41 -1.81
C HIS A 28 -3.93 0.96 -2.33
N ILE A 29 -5.13 0.36 -2.50
CA ILE A 29 -5.28 -0.92 -3.20
C ILE A 29 -4.77 -0.81 -4.64
N LEU A 30 -5.21 0.20 -5.39
CA LEU A 30 -4.84 0.36 -6.80
C LEU A 30 -3.32 0.55 -6.96
N VAL A 31 -2.69 1.36 -6.12
CA VAL A 31 -1.23 1.52 -6.09
C VAL A 31 -0.54 0.20 -5.76
N THR A 32 -1.06 -0.53 -4.77
CA THR A 32 -0.51 -1.85 -4.40
C THR A 32 -0.60 -2.83 -5.58
N LEU A 33 -1.73 -2.88 -6.28
CA LEU A 33 -1.93 -3.75 -7.45
C LEU A 33 -1.05 -3.32 -8.63
N LEU A 34 -0.92 -2.02 -8.87
CA LEU A 34 -0.01 -1.47 -9.88
C LEU A 34 1.42 -1.95 -9.61
N ILE A 35 1.91 -1.84 -8.37
CA ILE A 35 3.26 -2.33 -8.05
C ILE A 35 3.34 -3.84 -8.14
N ALA A 36 2.33 -4.60 -7.69
CA ALA A 36 2.38 -6.06 -7.71
C ALA A 36 2.35 -6.67 -9.12
N PHE A 37 1.60 -6.07 -10.05
CA PHE A 37 1.31 -6.66 -11.37
C PHE A 37 1.69 -5.79 -12.56
N GLY A 38 1.90 -4.49 -12.37
CA GLY A 38 2.13 -3.53 -13.47
C GLY A 38 3.39 -3.82 -14.28
N TRP A 39 4.38 -4.49 -13.69
CA TRP A 39 5.59 -4.94 -14.41
C TRP A 39 5.30 -5.96 -15.52
N MET A 40 4.13 -6.61 -15.50
CA MET A 40 3.67 -7.53 -16.56
C MET A 40 2.96 -6.80 -17.71
N SER A 41 2.72 -5.50 -17.58
CA SER A 41 2.02 -4.72 -18.60
C SER A 41 2.78 -4.71 -19.93
N PRO A 42 2.10 -4.78 -21.08
CA PRO A 42 2.72 -4.60 -22.39
C PRO A 42 3.00 -3.13 -22.72
N TRP A 43 2.47 -2.19 -21.93
CA TRP A 43 2.56 -0.75 -22.20
C TRP A 43 3.64 -0.07 -21.35
N ASP A 44 4.60 0.58 -22.02
CA ASP A 44 5.70 1.33 -21.39
C ASP A 44 5.24 2.37 -20.38
N ILE A 45 4.09 3.02 -20.64
CA ILE A 45 3.53 3.99 -19.71
C ILE A 45 3.26 3.38 -18.33
N ILE A 46 2.78 2.13 -18.28
CA ILE A 46 2.54 1.44 -17.00
C ILE A 46 3.85 1.04 -16.35
N LEU A 47 4.86 0.61 -17.12
CA LEU A 47 6.19 0.31 -16.59
C LEU A 47 6.81 1.55 -15.95
N TRP A 48 6.72 2.71 -16.60
CA TRP A 48 7.12 3.99 -16.02
C TRP A 48 6.33 4.34 -14.77
N CYS A 49 5.01 4.12 -14.76
CA CYS A 49 4.20 4.31 -13.55
C CYS A 49 4.69 3.44 -12.39
N VAL A 50 5.03 2.16 -12.62
CA VAL A 50 5.61 1.27 -11.60
C VAL A 50 6.93 1.82 -11.08
N VAL A 51 7.84 2.19 -11.98
CA VAL A 51 9.17 2.72 -11.63
C VAL A 51 9.06 3.97 -10.76
N ILE A 52 8.29 4.97 -11.23
CA ILE A 52 8.12 6.25 -10.54
C ILE A 52 7.43 6.04 -9.18
N THR A 53 6.36 5.25 -9.15
CA THR A 53 5.57 5.04 -7.94
C THR A 53 6.34 4.26 -6.89
N TYR A 54 7.09 3.23 -7.29
CA TYR A 54 7.91 2.46 -6.35
C TYR A 54 9.09 3.29 -5.81
N ALA A 55 9.78 4.04 -6.68
CA ALA A 55 10.85 4.94 -6.26
C ALA A 55 10.35 5.98 -5.25
N ALA A 56 9.19 6.62 -5.52
CA ALA A 56 8.56 7.54 -4.59
C ALA A 56 8.20 6.86 -3.26
N THR A 57 7.75 5.60 -3.29
CA THR A 57 7.42 4.82 -2.10
C THR A 57 8.65 4.53 -1.24
N GLU A 58 9.78 4.14 -1.84
CA GLU A 58 11.05 3.92 -1.12
C GLU A 58 11.57 5.23 -0.48
N ILE A 59 11.51 6.35 -1.20
CA ILE A 59 11.85 7.68 -0.66
C ILE A 59 10.93 8.04 0.51
N LEU A 60 9.63 7.82 0.36
CA LEU A 60 8.65 8.07 1.42
C LEU A 60 8.92 7.20 2.65
N TRP A 61 9.23 5.92 2.48
CA TRP A 61 9.56 5.03 3.58
C TRP A 61 10.89 5.40 4.26
N ALA A 62 11.89 5.83 3.50
CA ALA A 62 13.14 6.31 4.06
C ALA A 62 12.94 7.58 4.91
N THR A 63 12.15 8.53 4.41
CA THR A 63 11.89 9.82 5.10
C THR A 63 10.92 9.69 6.28
N ARG A 64 10.00 8.71 6.24
CA ARG A 64 8.96 8.52 7.26
C ARG A 64 9.13 7.22 8.05
N GLN A 65 10.34 6.69 8.20
CA GLN A 65 10.61 5.49 9.03
C GLN A 65 9.70 4.28 8.70
N GLY A 66 9.36 4.11 7.43
CA GLY A 66 8.51 3.02 6.93
C GLY A 66 7.00 3.23 7.02
N PHE A 67 6.51 4.34 7.56
CA PHE A 67 5.07 4.66 7.60
C PHE A 67 4.53 4.96 6.19
N CYS A 68 3.29 4.53 5.90
CA CYS A 68 2.62 4.82 4.64
C CYS A 68 1.70 6.04 4.76
N ILE A 69 1.93 7.06 3.93
CA ILE A 69 1.15 8.30 3.97
C ILE A 69 -0.34 8.08 3.71
N LEU A 70 -0.70 7.16 2.80
CA LEU A 70 -2.10 6.88 2.49
C LEU A 70 -2.84 6.28 3.69
N THR A 71 -2.17 5.39 4.44
CA THR A 71 -2.75 4.81 5.66
C THR A 71 -2.74 5.81 6.82
N ASP A 72 -1.74 6.71 6.90
CA ASP A 72 -1.74 7.81 7.87
C ASP A 72 -2.94 8.75 7.63
N MET A 73 -3.20 9.11 6.37
CA MET A 73 -4.33 9.96 6.00
C MET A 73 -5.68 9.27 6.27
N GLU A 74 -5.80 7.98 5.98
CA GLU A 74 -7.00 7.19 6.32
C GLU A 74 -7.26 7.18 7.82
N ARG A 75 -6.21 6.97 8.63
CA ARG A 75 -6.30 7.00 10.10
C ARG A 75 -6.71 8.37 10.61
N TRP A 76 -6.11 9.43 10.08
CA TRP A 76 -6.43 10.80 10.45
C TRP A 76 -7.91 11.13 10.16
N LEU A 77 -8.45 10.71 9.01
CA LEU A 77 -9.86 10.91 8.68
C LEU A 77 -10.82 10.13 9.57
N LEU A 78 -10.40 8.94 10.02
CA LEU A 78 -11.18 8.08 10.91
C LEU A 78 -10.92 8.36 12.40
N GLU A 79 -10.11 9.37 12.72
CA GLU A 79 -9.74 9.73 14.10
C GLU A 79 -9.15 8.52 14.85
N ILE A 80 -8.33 7.73 14.14
CA ILE A 80 -7.58 6.58 14.67
C ILE A 80 -6.17 7.05 14.99
N ASP A 81 -5.71 6.79 16.22
CA ASP A 81 -4.36 7.16 16.63
C ASP A 81 -3.27 6.51 15.77
N LYS A 82 -2.18 7.25 15.59
CA LYS A 82 -1.01 6.75 14.87
C LYS A 82 -0.38 5.61 15.71
N PRO A 83 -0.05 4.46 15.11
CA PRO A 83 0.53 3.36 15.86
C PRO A 83 2.01 3.66 16.20
N ASP A 84 2.52 3.02 17.26
CA ASP A 84 3.89 3.22 17.74
C ASP A 84 4.95 2.72 16.74
N SER A 85 4.56 1.84 15.80
CA SER A 85 5.47 1.32 14.78
C SER A 85 4.82 1.16 13.40
N ALA A 86 5.61 1.35 12.34
CA ALA A 86 5.18 1.13 10.96
C ALA A 86 4.76 -0.32 10.68
N LEU A 87 5.31 -1.30 11.42
CA LEU A 87 4.92 -2.70 11.31
C LEU A 87 3.45 -2.94 11.73
N GLN A 88 2.95 -2.15 12.68
CA GLN A 88 1.55 -2.19 13.10
C GLN A 88 0.62 -1.45 12.14
N GLN A 89 1.15 -0.82 11.08
CA GLN A 89 0.39 -0.12 10.05
C GLN A 89 0.38 -0.91 8.72
N ASN A 90 0.63 -2.22 8.77
CA ASN A 90 0.88 -2.98 7.56
C ASN A 90 -0.41 -3.19 6.74
N PHE A 91 -0.54 -2.40 5.68
CA PHE A 91 -1.71 -2.39 4.80
C PHE A 91 -2.00 -3.77 4.18
N ILE A 92 -0.95 -4.50 3.78
CA ILE A 92 -1.09 -5.85 3.20
C ILE A 92 -1.63 -6.84 4.23
N HIS A 93 -1.16 -6.77 5.48
CA HIS A 93 -1.73 -7.58 6.56
C HIS A 93 -3.24 -7.32 6.70
N ARG A 94 -3.65 -6.04 6.66
CA ARG A 94 -5.05 -5.65 6.77
C ARG A 94 -5.88 -6.15 5.59
N ILE A 95 -5.37 -6.08 4.36
CA ILE A 95 -6.04 -6.65 3.18
C ILE A 95 -6.23 -8.16 3.34
N ILE A 96 -5.15 -8.90 3.62
CA ILE A 96 -5.19 -10.36 3.73
C ILE A 96 -6.15 -10.79 4.82
N LYS A 97 -6.12 -10.10 5.96
CA LYS A 97 -7.02 -10.39 7.08
C LYS A 97 -8.48 -10.14 6.71
N ASN A 98 -8.78 -9.05 6.01
CA ASN A 98 -10.14 -8.73 5.58
C ASN A 98 -10.67 -9.69 4.52
N THR A 99 -9.82 -10.20 3.61
CA THR A 99 -10.26 -11.07 2.51
C THR A 99 -10.26 -12.55 2.88
N THR A 100 -9.33 -13.00 3.73
CA THR A 100 -9.15 -14.44 4.03
C THR A 100 -9.49 -14.80 5.48
N GLY A 101 -9.71 -13.82 6.36
CA GLY A 101 -9.87 -14.02 7.79
C GLY A 101 -8.59 -14.44 8.53
N ARG A 102 -7.47 -14.68 7.82
CA ARG A 102 -6.21 -15.13 8.41
C ARG A 102 -5.30 -13.95 8.75
N SER A 103 -4.63 -14.01 9.90
CA SER A 103 -3.59 -13.05 10.26
C SER A 103 -2.24 -13.49 9.71
N LEU A 104 -1.63 -12.65 8.88
CA LEU A 104 -0.24 -12.81 8.48
C LEU A 104 0.69 -12.19 9.53
N ASP A 105 1.89 -12.71 9.75
CA ASP A 105 2.89 -12.01 10.56
C ASP A 105 3.23 -10.64 9.93
N PRO A 106 3.15 -9.51 10.65
CA PRO A 106 3.40 -8.18 10.08
C PRO A 106 4.81 -7.98 9.53
N LYS A 107 5.81 -8.65 10.10
CA LYS A 107 7.20 -8.61 9.60
C LYS A 107 7.32 -9.37 8.29
N PHE A 108 6.70 -10.55 8.19
CA PHE A 108 6.60 -11.29 6.95
C PHE A 108 5.84 -10.51 5.86
N ALA A 109 4.69 -9.89 6.20
CA ALA A 109 3.93 -9.05 5.26
C ALA A 109 4.77 -7.86 4.73
N ARG A 110 5.55 -7.23 5.61
CA ARG A 110 6.46 -6.13 5.23
C ARG A 110 7.53 -6.62 4.26
N ASN A 111 8.19 -7.73 4.58
CA ASN A 111 9.22 -8.32 3.74
C ASN A 111 8.66 -8.68 2.37
N LEU A 112 7.50 -9.35 2.31
CA LEU A 112 6.83 -9.69 1.07
C LEU A 112 6.54 -8.46 0.20
N THR A 113 6.01 -7.39 0.81
CA THR A 113 5.71 -6.12 0.12
C THR A 113 6.96 -5.51 -0.51
N VAL A 114 8.05 -5.45 0.26
CA VAL A 114 9.32 -4.88 -0.21
C VAL A 114 9.95 -5.76 -1.29
N THR A 115 9.92 -7.08 -1.12
CA THR A 115 10.48 -8.03 -2.11
C THR A 115 9.74 -7.94 -3.44
N ILE A 116 8.39 -7.97 -3.42
CA ILE A 116 7.58 -7.81 -4.64
C ILE A 116 7.85 -6.46 -5.27
N GLY A 117 7.85 -5.38 -4.48
CA GLY A 117 8.08 -4.04 -5.00
C GLY A 117 9.44 -3.86 -5.68
N ARG A 118 10.52 -4.36 -5.06
CA ARG A 118 11.86 -4.34 -5.65
C ARG A 118 11.94 -5.18 -6.92
N PHE A 119 11.34 -6.36 -6.91
CA PHE A 119 11.27 -7.22 -8.10
C PHE A 119 10.56 -6.50 -9.25
N SER A 120 9.36 -5.95 -9.00
CA SER A 120 8.59 -5.21 -10.00
C SER A 120 9.34 -3.99 -10.53
N PHE A 121 10.05 -3.27 -9.67
CA PHE A 121 10.87 -2.12 -10.07
C PHE A 121 12.00 -2.53 -11.01
N ILE A 122 12.77 -3.56 -10.66
CA ILE A 122 13.89 -4.06 -11.47
C ILE A 122 13.37 -4.63 -12.81
N ALA A 123 12.29 -5.41 -12.78
CA ALA A 123 11.67 -5.98 -13.97
C ALA A 123 11.19 -4.88 -14.94
N SER A 124 10.51 -3.85 -14.43
CA SER A 124 10.06 -2.72 -15.25
C SER A 124 11.23 -1.94 -15.84
N LEU A 125 12.30 -1.68 -15.07
CA LEU A 125 13.50 -1.02 -15.60
C LEU A 125 14.17 -1.84 -16.70
N PHE A 126 14.29 -3.15 -16.51
CA PHE A 126 14.89 -4.03 -17.51
C PHE A 126 14.11 -4.01 -18.83
N ARG A 127 12.78 -4.10 -18.77
CA ARG A 127 11.91 -4.04 -19.95
C ARG A 127 11.94 -2.69 -20.66
N LEU A 128 11.98 -1.59 -19.89
CA LEU A 128 12.14 -0.25 -20.47
C LEU A 128 13.51 -0.04 -21.12
N ALA A 129 14.56 -0.68 -20.59
CA ALA A 129 15.91 -0.58 -21.12
C ALA A 129 16.14 -1.44 -22.38
N VAL A 130 15.36 -2.52 -22.54
CA VAL A 130 15.42 -3.42 -23.70
C VAL A 130 14.09 -3.37 -24.45
N PRO A 131 13.88 -2.35 -25.30
CA PRO A 131 12.63 -2.24 -26.06
C PRO A 131 12.48 -3.47 -26.97
N GLY A 132 11.41 -4.26 -26.74
CA GLY A 132 11.08 -5.46 -27.52
C GLY A 132 11.02 -6.78 -26.74
N ILE A 133 11.19 -6.78 -25.41
CA ILE A 133 10.97 -7.92 -24.50
C ILE A 133 9.84 -7.59 -23.48
#